data_AF-A0A8T9CIN9-F1
#
_entry.id   AF-A0A8T9CIN9-F1
#
_cell.length_a   1.000
_cell.length_b   1.000
_cell.length_c   1.000
_cell.angle_alpha   90.00
_cell.angle_beta   90.00
_cell.angle_gamma   90.00
#
_symmetry.space_group_name_H-M   'P 1'
#
loop_
_entity.id
_entity.type
_entity.pdbx_description
1 polymer ?
#
loop_
_entity_poly.entity_id
_entity_poly.type
_entity_poly.pdbx_seq_one_letter_code
_entity_poly.pdbx_strand_id
1 'polypeptide(L)'
;GEQLQKRVREEHSLQQVELPLMLYLGTARLWYQERYEKQPTEQRLDNSAFSRLSGYDDCLSATSNYKQFEQWYSWLWLSYREHQITQLESPSAKLKEGVRVQRMKEAIQAIQQAINCLTQQVTGWHDLEYSASHNQQLVMSHPQYGKIPLSQLSDGLRNAVAMVADIAFRCVKLNPHLQNDAALKTQGIVLIDEVDMFLHPAWQQQIIQSLRSAFPQIQFIVTTHSPQVLS
;
A
#
# COMPACT_ATOMS: atom_id res chain seq x y z
N GLY A 1 -5.82 -11.04 -25.15
CA GLY A 1 -6.28 -9.71 -24.71
C GLY A 1 -7.73 -9.74 -24.29
N GLU A 2 -8.66 -9.77 -25.24
CA GLU A 2 -10.11 -9.64 -24.96
C GLU A 2 -10.71 -10.73 -24.05
N GLN A 3 -10.29 -11.99 -24.22
CA GLN A 3 -10.73 -13.09 -23.34
C GLN A 3 -10.28 -12.89 -21.88
N LEU A 4 -9.07 -12.38 -21.67
CA LEU A 4 -8.55 -12.05 -20.34
C LEU A 4 -9.32 -10.88 -19.73
N GLN A 5 -9.59 -9.84 -20.52
CA GLN A 5 -10.36 -8.67 -20.08
C GLN A 5 -11.80 -9.05 -19.68
N LYS A 6 -12.46 -9.94 -20.42
CA LYS A 6 -13.78 -10.47 -20.05
C LYS A 6 -13.72 -11.23 -18.73
N ARG A 7 -12.74 -12.13 -18.55
CA ARG A 7 -12.54 -12.87 -17.29
C ARG A 7 -12.25 -11.99 -16.09
N VAL A 8 -11.52 -10.88 -16.26
CA VAL A 8 -11.24 -9.93 -15.16
C VAL A 8 -12.49 -9.16 -14.75
N ARG A 9 -13.38 -8.84 -15.71
CA ARG A 9 -14.66 -8.15 -15.45
C ARG A 9 -15.74 -9.07 -14.88
N GLU A 10 -15.69 -10.35 -15.21
CA GLU A 10 -16.59 -11.39 -14.70
C GLU A 10 -16.11 -11.86 -13.30
N GLU A 11 -16.36 -11.03 -12.27
CA GLU A 11 -15.98 -11.25 -10.85
C GLU A 11 -16.45 -12.59 -10.25
N HIS A 12 -17.39 -13.28 -10.89
CA HIS A 12 -18.01 -14.53 -10.43
C HIS A 12 -17.45 -15.81 -11.12
N SER A 13 -16.43 -15.68 -11.96
CA SER A 13 -15.85 -16.85 -12.63
C SER A 13 -15.02 -17.71 -11.65
N LEU A 14 -15.26 -19.03 -11.68
CA LEU A 14 -14.60 -20.07 -10.84
C LEU A 14 -13.06 -20.14 -10.98
N GLN A 15 -12.47 -19.35 -11.88
CA GLN A 15 -11.03 -19.22 -12.08
C GLN A 15 -10.63 -17.75 -12.03
N GLN A 16 -10.42 -17.26 -10.81
CA GLN A 16 -9.93 -15.90 -10.58
C GLN A 16 -8.56 -15.73 -11.25
N VAL A 17 -8.51 -14.81 -12.20
CA VAL A 17 -7.29 -14.45 -12.93
C VAL A 17 -6.39 -13.67 -11.99
N GLU A 18 -5.20 -14.18 -11.73
CA GLU A 18 -4.13 -13.41 -11.09
C GLU A 18 -3.55 -12.41 -12.09
N LEU A 19 -3.48 -11.15 -11.68
CA LEU A 19 -2.95 -10.05 -12.47
C LEU A 19 -1.53 -9.75 -12.00
N PRO A 20 -0.52 -9.82 -12.89
CA PRO A 20 0.85 -9.58 -12.50
C PRO A 20 1.07 -8.11 -12.19
N LEU A 21 1.82 -7.79 -11.14
CA LEU A 21 2.25 -6.42 -10.88
C LEU A 21 3.30 -6.00 -11.93
N MET A 22 3.12 -4.82 -12.50
CA MET A 22 4.17 -4.11 -13.23
C MET A 22 4.25 -2.72 -12.63
N LEU A 23 5.42 -2.29 -12.20
CA LEU A 23 5.60 -0.97 -11.59
C LEU A 23 7.00 -0.43 -11.88
N TYR A 24 7.07 0.86 -12.23
CA TYR A 24 8.30 1.64 -12.29
C TYR A 24 8.25 2.75 -11.25
N LEU A 25 9.28 2.82 -10.41
CA LEU A 25 9.47 3.83 -9.39
C LEU A 25 10.72 4.65 -9.75
N GLY A 26 10.53 5.73 -10.50
CA GLY A 26 11.61 6.67 -10.87
C GLY A 26 11.98 7.63 -9.73
N THR A 27 13.12 8.33 -9.86
CA THR A 27 13.64 9.27 -8.84
C THR A 27 12.72 10.47 -8.57
N ALA A 28 11.91 10.87 -9.57
CA ALA A 28 10.94 11.95 -9.45
C ALA A 28 9.89 11.71 -8.35
N ARG A 29 9.68 10.45 -7.91
CA ARG A 29 8.76 10.10 -6.80
C ARG A 29 9.08 10.83 -5.49
N LEU A 30 10.34 11.18 -5.27
CA LEU A 30 10.83 11.73 -4.00
C LEU A 30 10.49 13.23 -3.86
N TRP A 31 10.54 13.95 -4.98
CA TRP A 31 10.25 15.39 -5.05
C TRP A 31 8.75 15.69 -5.13
N TYR A 32 7.93 14.68 -5.43
CA TYR A 32 6.49 14.85 -5.53
C TYR A 32 5.87 15.01 -4.12
N GLN A 33 6.39 14.33 -3.09
CA GLN A 33 5.82 14.38 -1.73
C GLN A 33 5.82 15.77 -1.08
N GLU A 34 6.81 16.62 -1.33
CA GLU A 34 6.93 17.95 -0.69
C GLU A 34 5.87 18.97 -1.11
N ARG A 35 5.12 18.73 -2.20
CA ARG A 35 4.13 19.70 -2.72
C ARG A 35 2.72 19.57 -2.11
N TYR A 36 2.54 18.74 -1.07
CA TYR A 36 1.21 18.34 -0.59
C TYR A 36 0.89 18.82 0.83
N GLU A 37 0.84 20.14 1.03
CA GLU A 37 0.27 20.78 2.23
C GLU A 37 -1.24 21.11 2.11
N LYS A 38 -1.93 20.69 1.04
CA LYS A 38 -3.37 20.98 0.90
C LYS A 38 -4.23 19.86 1.45
N GLN A 39 -5.13 20.24 2.36
CA GLN A 39 -6.15 19.40 3.01
C GLN A 39 -6.80 18.41 2.01
N PRO A 40 -7.06 17.16 2.44
CA PRO A 40 -7.77 16.21 1.60
C PRO A 40 -9.17 16.76 1.36
N THR A 41 -9.40 17.27 0.15
CA THR A 41 -10.77 17.52 -0.31
C THR A 41 -11.45 16.15 -0.36
N GLU A 42 -12.66 16.02 0.19
CA GLU A 42 -13.50 14.83 0.05
C GLU A 42 -13.83 14.58 -1.43
N GLN A 43 -12.86 14.11 -2.19
CA GLN A 43 -13.06 13.62 -3.53
C GLN A 43 -13.60 12.21 -3.37
N ARG A 44 -14.90 12.03 -3.66
CA ARG A 44 -15.49 10.71 -3.84
C ARG A 44 -14.64 9.97 -4.87
N LEU A 45 -14.16 8.79 -4.51
CA LEU A 45 -13.47 7.90 -5.45
C LEU A 45 -14.42 7.61 -6.62
N ASP A 46 -13.98 7.87 -7.84
CA ASP A 46 -14.75 7.53 -9.03
C ASP A 46 -14.96 6.02 -9.15
N ASN A 47 -16.02 5.59 -9.85
CA ASN A 47 -16.31 4.17 -10.06
C ASN A 47 -15.14 3.38 -10.69
N SER A 48 -14.29 4.04 -11.49
CA SER A 48 -13.06 3.47 -12.05
C SER A 48 -12.04 3.10 -10.99
N ALA A 49 -11.97 3.84 -9.88
CA ALA A 49 -11.02 3.59 -8.79
C ALA A 49 -11.31 2.29 -8.02
N PHE A 50 -12.51 1.71 -8.18
CA PHE A 50 -12.86 0.41 -7.61
C PHE A 50 -12.56 -0.77 -8.55
N SER A 51 -12.23 -0.51 -9.81
CA SER A 51 -11.81 -1.55 -10.75
C SER A 51 -10.48 -2.16 -10.32
N ARG A 52 -10.34 -3.49 -10.42
CA ARG A 52 -9.05 -4.17 -10.22
C ARG A 52 -7.94 -3.60 -11.11
N LEU A 53 -8.30 -3.22 -12.33
CA LEU A 53 -7.37 -2.68 -13.33
C LEU A 53 -6.82 -1.30 -12.96
N SER A 54 -7.46 -0.58 -12.02
CA SER A 54 -6.92 0.69 -11.53
C SER A 54 -5.58 0.50 -10.81
N GLY A 55 -5.23 -0.73 -10.40
CA GLY A 55 -3.90 -1.06 -9.90
C GLY A 55 -2.78 -0.87 -10.93
N TYR A 56 -3.11 -0.72 -12.22
CA TYR A 56 -2.16 -0.38 -13.29
C TYR A 56 -2.11 1.11 -13.63
N ASP A 57 -2.96 1.93 -13.03
CA ASP A 57 -2.94 3.37 -13.29
C ASP A 57 -1.57 3.95 -12.90
N ASP A 58 -0.99 4.74 -13.81
CA ASP A 58 0.34 5.36 -13.67
C ASP A 58 1.47 4.38 -13.32
N CYS A 59 1.31 3.07 -13.57
CA CYS A 59 2.29 2.08 -13.13
C CYS A 59 3.66 2.19 -13.80
N LEU A 60 3.75 2.88 -14.94
CA LEU A 60 5.02 3.17 -15.63
C LEU A 60 5.40 4.65 -15.56
N SER A 61 4.64 5.46 -14.82
CA SER A 61 4.95 6.87 -14.65
C SER A 61 6.14 7.03 -13.69
N ALA A 62 7.04 7.97 -14.00
CA ALA A 62 8.18 8.28 -13.12
C ALA A 62 7.74 8.91 -11.79
N THR A 63 6.52 9.43 -11.73
CA THR A 63 5.90 9.94 -10.51
C THR A 63 5.02 8.86 -9.89
N SER A 64 5.37 8.35 -8.72
CA SER A 64 4.47 7.48 -7.94
C SER A 64 3.22 8.27 -7.54
N ASN A 65 2.04 7.68 -7.74
CA ASN A 65 0.76 8.29 -7.36
C ASN A 65 0.42 7.98 -5.89
N TYR A 66 1.30 8.39 -4.98
CA TYR A 66 1.10 8.23 -3.53
C TYR A 66 -0.24 8.81 -3.06
N LYS A 67 -0.72 9.88 -3.72
CA LYS A 67 -2.02 10.49 -3.44
C LYS A 67 -3.19 9.52 -3.68
N GLN A 68 -3.15 8.74 -4.77
CA GLN A 68 -4.17 7.73 -5.05
C GLN A 68 -4.18 6.65 -3.96
N PHE A 69 -3.00 6.22 -3.51
CA PHE A 69 -2.88 5.33 -2.36
C PHE A 69 -3.48 5.97 -1.10
N GLU A 70 -3.08 7.19 -0.74
CA GLU A 70 -3.53 7.87 0.48
C GLU A 70 -5.05 8.06 0.50
N GLN A 71 -5.64 8.50 -0.61
CA GLN A 71 -7.09 8.67 -0.76
C GLN A 71 -7.82 7.33 -0.63
N TRP A 72 -7.35 6.31 -1.34
CA TRP A 72 -7.98 4.99 -1.29
C TRP A 72 -7.83 4.33 0.08
N TYR A 73 -6.66 4.43 0.70
CA TYR A 73 -6.38 3.81 2.00
C TYR A 73 -7.14 4.52 3.14
N SER A 74 -7.26 5.84 3.07
CA SER A 74 -8.11 6.62 3.98
C SER A 74 -9.58 6.22 3.85
N TRP A 75 -10.09 6.11 2.62
CA TRP A 75 -11.44 5.61 2.36
C TRP A 75 -11.64 4.19 2.92
N LEU A 76 -10.69 3.28 2.67
CA LEU A 76 -10.75 1.90 3.14
C LEU A 76 -10.89 1.83 4.66
N TRP A 77 -10.08 2.61 5.38
CA TRP A 77 -10.14 2.69 6.83
C TRP A 77 -11.43 3.31 7.36
N LEU A 78 -11.90 4.40 6.74
CA LEU A 78 -13.16 5.05 7.10
C LEU A 78 -14.33 4.09 6.94
N SER A 79 -14.43 3.42 5.78
CA SER A 79 -15.47 2.42 5.53
C SER A 79 -15.37 1.21 6.47
N TYR A 80 -14.16 0.74 6.76
CA TYR A 80 -13.96 -0.35 7.72
C TYR A 80 -14.45 0.04 9.13
N ARG A 81 -14.11 1.23 9.62
CA ARG A 81 -14.54 1.73 10.93
C ARG A 81 -16.04 2.02 10.99
N GLU A 82 -16.61 2.60 9.95
CA GLU A 82 -18.05 2.86 9.85
C GLU A 82 -18.85 1.57 10.04
N HIS A 83 -18.46 0.50 9.35
CA HIS A 83 -19.09 -0.81 9.53
C HIS A 83 -18.92 -1.37 10.97
N GLN A 84 -17.77 -1.15 11.61
CA GLN A 84 -17.58 -1.58 13.01
C GLN A 84 -18.53 -0.83 13.95
N ILE A 85 -18.76 0.46 13.72
CA ILE A 85 -19.71 1.27 14.50
C ILE A 85 -21.14 0.76 14.28
N THR A 86 -21.55 0.57 13.03
CA THR A 86 -22.90 0.05 12.71
C THR A 86 -23.16 -1.34 13.34
N GLN A 87 -22.14 -2.20 13.40
CA GLN A 87 -22.24 -3.51 14.07
C GLN A 87 -22.45 -3.39 15.59
N LEU A 88 -21.84 -2.39 16.23
CA LEU A 88 -22.03 -2.11 17.66
C LEU A 88 -23.42 -1.53 17.93
N GLU A 89 -23.90 -0.64 17.05
CA GLU A 89 -25.22 0.00 17.17
C GLU A 89 -26.38 -0.96 16.88
N SER A 90 -26.20 -1.91 15.96
CA SER A 90 -27.25 -2.85 15.52
C SER A 90 -26.73 -4.29 15.43
N PRO A 91 -26.66 -5.03 16.56
CA PRO A 91 -26.09 -6.38 16.62
C PRO A 91 -26.80 -7.45 15.75
N SER A 92 -27.99 -7.15 15.24
CA SER A 92 -28.84 -8.07 14.46
C SER A 92 -28.54 -8.09 12.95
N ALA A 93 -27.73 -7.16 12.42
CA ALA A 93 -27.46 -7.01 10.98
C ALA A 93 -26.39 -7.99 10.41
N LYS A 94 -26.09 -9.09 11.12
CA LYS A 94 -24.84 -9.87 11.00
C LYS A 94 -24.57 -10.65 9.71
N LEU A 95 -25.55 -10.85 8.82
CA LEU A 95 -25.46 -11.96 7.84
C LEU A 95 -25.00 -11.58 6.41
N LYS A 96 -25.02 -10.30 5.99
CA LYS A 96 -24.61 -9.90 4.63
C LYS A 96 -23.38 -8.99 4.56
N GLU A 97 -23.10 -8.22 5.60
CA GLU A 97 -21.95 -7.29 5.60
C GLU A 97 -20.63 -7.92 6.06
N GLY A 98 -20.67 -9.04 6.79
CA GLY A 98 -19.47 -9.66 7.37
C GLY A 98 -18.36 -9.96 6.36
N VAL A 99 -18.71 -10.46 5.17
CA VAL A 99 -17.73 -10.78 4.11
C VAL A 99 -17.05 -9.52 3.56
N ARG A 100 -17.78 -8.41 3.40
CA ARG A 100 -17.21 -7.15 2.89
C ARG A 100 -16.25 -6.54 3.92
N VAL A 101 -16.67 -6.48 5.18
CA VAL A 101 -15.85 -5.98 6.28
C VAL A 101 -14.58 -6.81 6.45
N GLN A 102 -14.71 -8.13 6.35
CA GLN A 102 -13.57 -9.04 6.43
C GLN A 102 -12.56 -8.79 5.28
N ARG A 103 -13.03 -8.61 4.04
CA ARG A 103 -12.15 -8.24 2.91
C ARG A 103 -11.45 -6.91 3.11
N MET A 104 -12.14 -5.91 3.69
CA MET A 104 -11.52 -4.62 4.00
C MET A 104 -10.42 -4.78 5.05
N LYS A 105 -10.68 -5.57 6.10
CA LYS A 105 -9.69 -5.89 7.13
C LYS A 105 -8.47 -6.60 6.53
N GLU A 106 -8.68 -7.58 5.67
CA GLU A 106 -7.62 -8.33 5.00
C GLU A 106 -6.76 -7.42 4.11
N ALA A 107 -7.38 -6.48 3.38
CA ALA A 107 -6.68 -5.48 2.60
C ALA A 107 -5.81 -4.55 3.46
N ILE A 108 -6.34 -4.07 4.59
CA ILE A 108 -5.58 -3.27 5.57
C ILE A 108 -4.39 -4.08 6.09
N GLN A 109 -4.62 -5.33 6.49
CA GLN A 109 -3.59 -6.21 7.04
C GLN A 109 -2.48 -6.49 6.04
N ALA A 110 -2.80 -6.75 4.76
CA ALA A 110 -1.79 -6.97 3.73
C ALA A 110 -0.83 -5.78 3.60
N ILE A 111 -1.36 -4.55 3.63
CA ILE A 111 -0.57 -3.32 3.52
C ILE A 111 0.24 -3.08 4.79
N GLN A 112 -0.37 -3.22 5.96
CA GLN A 112 0.34 -3.09 7.24
C GLN A 112 1.47 -4.11 7.37
N GLN A 113 1.25 -5.37 7.02
CA GLN A 113 2.27 -6.42 7.08
C GLN A 113 3.46 -6.11 6.17
N ALA A 114 3.21 -5.68 4.93
CA ALA A 114 4.27 -5.29 4.01
C ALA A 114 5.10 -4.11 4.55
N ILE A 115 4.44 -3.08 5.09
CA ILE A 115 5.13 -1.90 5.69
C ILE A 115 5.91 -2.30 6.94
N ASN A 116 5.30 -3.06 7.85
CA ASN A 116 5.90 -3.47 9.10
C ASN A 116 7.14 -4.34 8.89
N CYS A 117 7.16 -5.16 7.84
CA CYS A 117 8.33 -5.94 7.43
C CYS A 117 9.56 -5.06 7.19
N LEU A 118 9.36 -3.83 6.72
CA LEU A 118 10.41 -2.86 6.48
C LEU A 118 10.76 -2.05 7.73
N THR A 119 9.75 -1.55 8.44
CA THR A 119 9.93 -0.47 9.42
C THR A 119 10.04 -0.95 10.85
N GLN A 120 9.34 -2.02 11.22
CA GLN A 120 9.12 -2.38 12.63
C GLN A 120 10.40 -2.78 13.34
N GLN A 121 11.21 -3.66 12.73
CA GLN A 121 12.44 -4.14 13.36
C GLN A 121 13.52 -3.06 13.45
N VAL A 122 13.60 -2.20 12.44
CA VAL A 122 14.69 -1.22 12.32
C VAL A 122 14.39 0.07 13.07
N THR A 123 13.12 0.46 13.15
CA THR A 123 12.72 1.77 13.71
C THR A 123 11.74 1.70 14.85
N GLY A 124 11.08 0.56 15.04
CA GLY A 124 9.94 0.45 15.94
C GLY A 124 8.64 1.06 15.40
N TRP A 125 8.63 1.74 14.24
CA TRP A 125 7.39 2.23 13.63
C TRP A 125 6.64 1.09 12.94
N HIS A 126 5.35 0.97 13.22
CA HIS A 126 4.48 -0.05 12.65
C HIS A 126 3.04 0.43 12.52
N ASP A 127 2.21 -0.36 11.85
CA ASP A 127 0.76 -0.20 11.73
C ASP A 127 0.37 1.17 11.18
N LEU A 128 0.49 1.32 9.86
CA LEU A 128 -0.05 2.47 9.14
C LEU A 128 -1.57 2.46 9.24
N GLU A 129 -2.15 3.52 9.79
CA GLU A 129 -3.59 3.67 10.01
C GLU A 129 -4.06 5.06 9.59
N TYR A 130 -5.32 5.18 9.18
CA TYR A 130 -5.96 6.49 9.11
C TYR A 130 -6.39 6.96 10.50
N SER A 131 -6.20 8.23 10.83
CA SER A 131 -6.59 8.80 12.12
C SER A 131 -7.44 10.06 11.97
N ALA A 132 -8.72 9.96 12.36
CA ALA A 132 -9.63 11.10 12.38
C ALA A 132 -9.21 12.17 13.41
N SER A 133 -8.61 11.76 14.54
CA SER A 133 -8.16 12.68 15.60
C SER A 133 -6.85 13.41 15.28
N HIS A 134 -6.11 12.94 14.27
CA HIS A 134 -4.85 13.54 13.84
C HIS A 134 -5.05 14.25 12.50
N ASN A 135 -5.98 15.22 12.47
CA ASN A 135 -6.29 16.03 11.28
C ASN A 135 -6.55 15.21 10.01
N GLN A 136 -7.20 14.04 10.13
CA GLN A 136 -7.53 13.18 8.99
C GLN A 136 -6.30 12.70 8.20
N GLN A 137 -5.19 12.43 8.90
CA GLN A 137 -3.93 11.98 8.30
C GLN A 137 -3.67 10.49 8.53
N LEU A 138 -2.78 9.93 7.70
CA LEU A 138 -2.18 8.64 7.98
C LEU A 138 -1.17 8.77 9.12
N VAL A 139 -1.24 7.86 10.08
CA VAL A 139 -0.38 7.78 11.26
C VAL A 139 0.29 6.42 11.34
N MET A 140 1.46 6.37 11.98
CA MET A 140 2.10 5.12 12.38
C MET A 140 2.22 5.07 13.90
N SER A 141 2.25 3.87 14.46
CA SER A 141 2.41 3.61 15.89
C SER A 141 3.87 3.30 16.22
N HIS A 142 4.31 3.73 17.39
CA HIS A 142 5.61 3.38 17.97
C HIS A 142 5.47 3.12 19.48
N PRO A 143 6.14 2.09 20.04
CA PRO A 143 6.01 1.74 21.46
C PRO A 143 6.35 2.90 22.43
N GLN A 144 7.32 3.74 22.08
CA GLN A 144 7.79 4.83 22.95
C GLN A 144 7.14 6.18 22.64
N TYR A 145 6.70 6.40 21.40
CA TYR A 145 6.27 7.72 20.92
C TYR A 145 4.76 7.79 20.62
N GLY A 146 4.05 6.67 20.76
CA GLY A 146 2.63 6.58 20.46
C GLY A 146 2.35 6.67 18.96
N LYS A 147 1.21 7.25 18.60
CA LYS A 147 0.81 7.45 17.20
C LYS A 147 1.27 8.81 16.71
N ILE A 148 2.00 8.84 15.60
CA ILE A 148 2.50 10.07 15.00
C ILE A 148 2.09 10.12 13.51
N PRO A 149 1.65 11.29 13.01
CA PRO A 149 1.40 11.48 11.58
C PRO A 149 2.61 11.14 10.72
N LEU A 150 2.37 10.49 9.58
CA LEU A 150 3.44 10.12 8.65
C LEU A 150 4.26 11.34 8.23
N SER A 151 3.62 12.50 8.05
CA SER A 151 4.26 13.79 7.72
C SER A 151 5.30 14.28 8.74
N GLN A 152 5.23 13.81 9.99
CA GLN A 152 6.17 14.16 11.06
C GLN A 152 7.34 13.16 11.19
N LEU A 153 7.32 12.07 10.42
CA LEU A 153 8.42 11.10 10.38
C LEU A 153 9.55 11.59 9.46
N SER A 154 10.74 11.00 9.60
CA SER A 154 11.90 11.35 8.77
C SER A 154 11.65 11.07 7.29
N ASP A 155 12.24 11.88 6.40
CA ASP A 155 12.03 11.77 4.95
C ASP A 155 12.36 10.37 4.42
N GLY A 156 13.46 9.78 4.89
CA GLY A 156 13.83 8.40 4.55
C GLY A 156 12.75 7.38 4.93
N LEU A 157 12.15 7.50 6.12
CA LEU A 157 11.06 6.62 6.55
C LEU A 157 9.79 6.87 5.71
N ARG A 158 9.43 8.13 5.47
CA ARG A 158 8.25 8.46 4.65
C ARG A 158 8.36 7.92 3.23
N ASN A 159 9.52 8.08 2.60
CA ASN A 159 9.80 7.58 1.26
C ASN A 159 9.74 6.05 1.20
N ALA A 160 10.32 5.39 2.19
CA ALA A 160 10.31 3.93 2.31
C ALA A 160 8.88 3.38 2.50
N VAL A 161 8.10 3.98 3.39
CA VAL A 161 6.69 3.62 3.62
C VAL A 161 5.86 3.85 2.37
N ALA A 162 6.00 5.01 1.71
CA ALA A 162 5.26 5.32 0.51
C ALA A 162 5.55 4.33 -0.63
N MET A 163 6.81 3.95 -0.82
CA MET A 163 7.21 2.96 -1.82
C MET A 163 6.56 1.59 -1.55
N VAL A 164 6.69 1.08 -0.32
CA VAL A 164 6.13 -0.23 0.04
C VAL A 164 4.60 -0.21 0.03
N ALA A 165 4.00 0.90 0.46
CA ALA A 165 2.57 1.10 0.44
C ALA A 165 2.00 1.09 -0.99
N ASP A 166 2.66 1.75 -1.95
CA ASP A 166 2.24 1.76 -3.37
C ASP A 166 2.29 0.34 -3.96
N ILE A 167 3.37 -0.42 -3.72
CA ILE A 167 3.49 -1.82 -4.17
C ILE A 167 2.38 -2.68 -3.55
N ALA A 168 2.19 -2.62 -2.23
CA ALA A 168 1.20 -3.44 -1.52
C ALA A 168 -0.24 -3.07 -1.92
N PHE A 169 -0.52 -1.78 -2.08
CA PHE A 169 -1.78 -1.26 -2.60
C PHE A 169 -2.13 -1.88 -3.95
N ARG A 170 -1.18 -1.88 -4.90
CA ARG A 170 -1.38 -2.46 -6.22
C ARG A 170 -1.59 -3.96 -6.15
N CYS A 171 -0.86 -4.68 -5.30
CA CYS A 171 -1.08 -6.11 -5.07
C CYS A 171 -2.52 -6.40 -4.62
N VAL A 172 -3.01 -5.66 -3.61
CA VAL A 172 -4.38 -5.80 -3.07
C VAL A 172 -5.43 -5.43 -4.12
N LYS A 173 -5.22 -4.36 -4.89
CA LYS A 173 -6.13 -3.91 -5.95
C LYS A 173 -6.22 -4.90 -7.10
N LEU A 174 -5.07 -5.36 -7.57
CA LEU A 174 -4.98 -6.30 -8.68
C LEU A 174 -5.55 -7.65 -8.28
N ASN A 175 -5.26 -8.13 -7.07
CA ASN A 175 -5.57 -9.48 -6.64
C ASN A 175 -6.31 -9.53 -5.29
N PRO A 176 -7.52 -8.94 -5.18
CA PRO A 176 -8.27 -8.86 -3.91
C PRO A 176 -8.68 -10.23 -3.37
N HIS A 177 -8.67 -11.26 -4.21
CA HIS A 177 -8.95 -12.64 -3.85
C HIS A 177 -7.80 -13.32 -3.10
N LEU A 178 -6.58 -12.77 -3.16
CA LEU A 178 -5.45 -13.24 -2.36
C LEU A 178 -5.51 -12.72 -0.92
N GLN A 179 -6.48 -11.84 -0.60
CA GLN A 179 -6.78 -11.38 0.76
C GLN A 179 -5.55 -10.77 1.45
N ASN A 180 -5.26 -11.18 2.68
CA ASN A 180 -4.10 -10.77 3.45
C ASN A 180 -2.77 -11.17 2.79
N ASP A 181 -2.76 -12.25 2.01
CA ASP A 181 -1.58 -12.75 1.30
C ASP A 181 -1.30 -12.00 -0.01
N ALA A 182 -2.06 -10.97 -0.37
CA ALA A 182 -1.92 -10.30 -1.66
C ALA A 182 -0.48 -9.81 -1.93
N ALA A 183 0.19 -9.22 -0.94
CA ALA A 183 1.59 -8.82 -1.05
C ALA A 183 2.55 -10.02 -1.19
N LEU A 184 2.23 -11.14 -0.52
CA LEU A 184 3.08 -12.33 -0.51
C LEU A 184 2.96 -13.16 -1.79
N LYS A 185 1.79 -13.19 -2.43
CA LYS A 185 1.47 -14.09 -3.54
C LYS A 185 1.41 -13.41 -4.90
N THR A 186 1.23 -12.09 -4.96
CA THR A 186 1.18 -11.39 -6.26
C THR A 186 2.53 -11.52 -6.97
N GLN A 187 2.51 -12.09 -8.17
CA GLN A 187 3.67 -12.15 -9.05
C GLN A 187 3.84 -10.84 -9.82
N GLY A 188 5.06 -10.49 -10.21
CA GLY A 188 5.27 -9.29 -11.02
C GLY A 188 6.72 -8.84 -11.11
N ILE A 189 6.91 -7.68 -11.75
CA ILE A 189 8.19 -7.01 -11.89
C ILE A 189 8.05 -5.57 -11.37
N VAL A 190 8.97 -5.19 -10.48
CA VAL A 190 9.08 -3.83 -9.97
C VAL A 190 10.47 -3.29 -10.30
N LEU A 191 10.49 -2.18 -11.03
CA LEU A 191 11.69 -1.42 -11.37
C LEU A 191 11.83 -0.27 -10.38
N ILE A 192 12.94 -0.18 -9.64
CA ILE A 192 13.18 0.90 -8.66
C ILE A 192 14.47 1.63 -9.01
N ASP A 193 14.35 2.89 -9.37
CA ASP A 193 15.51 3.75 -9.60
C ASP A 193 15.96 4.38 -8.27
N GLU A 194 17.26 4.32 -7.96
CA GLU A 194 17.86 4.82 -6.71
C GLU A 194 17.10 4.32 -5.46
N VAL A 195 17.08 3.00 -5.25
CA VAL A 195 16.35 2.36 -4.14
C VAL A 195 16.82 2.81 -2.74
N ASP A 196 18.05 3.30 -2.66
CA ASP A 196 18.73 3.74 -1.43
C ASP A 196 18.63 5.23 -1.13
N MET A 197 18.00 6.01 -2.01
CA MET A 197 17.96 7.47 -1.87
C MET A 197 17.23 7.89 -0.59
N PHE A 198 17.87 8.77 0.19
CA PHE A 198 17.43 9.25 1.51
C PHE A 198 17.32 8.19 2.61
N LEU A 199 17.71 6.94 2.36
CA LEU A 199 17.78 5.92 3.40
C LEU A 199 19.03 6.11 4.27
N HIS A 200 18.87 5.91 5.57
CA HIS A 200 20.00 5.81 6.48
C HIS A 200 20.88 4.61 6.06
N PRO A 201 22.23 4.68 6.16
CA PRO A 201 23.15 3.61 5.74
C PRO A 201 22.74 2.19 6.20
N ALA A 202 22.36 2.05 7.47
CA ALA A 202 21.89 0.77 8.03
C ALA A 202 20.69 0.17 7.27
N TRP A 203 19.82 1.01 6.69
CA TRP A 203 18.68 0.55 5.91
C TRP A 203 19.05 0.23 4.47
N GLN A 204 20.05 0.91 3.90
CA GLN A 204 20.55 0.60 2.56
C GLN A 204 21.02 -0.86 2.49
N GLN A 205 21.61 -1.38 3.56
CA GLN A 205 22.02 -2.79 3.67
C GLN A 205 20.85 -3.78 3.77
N GLN A 206 19.69 -3.35 4.26
CA GLN A 206 18.57 -4.24 4.55
C GLN A 206 17.42 -4.12 3.54
N ILE A 207 17.36 -3.02 2.77
CA ILE A 207 16.21 -2.68 1.92
C ILE A 207 15.85 -3.78 0.93
N ILE A 208 16.84 -4.42 0.29
CA ILE A 208 16.60 -5.49 -0.67
C ILE A 208 16.05 -6.73 0.02
N GLN A 209 16.61 -7.10 1.17
CA GLN A 209 16.14 -8.26 1.92
C GLN A 209 14.72 -8.03 2.43
N SER A 210 14.43 -6.83 2.94
CA SER A 210 13.09 -6.46 3.41
C SER A 210 12.07 -6.43 2.27
N LEU A 211 12.42 -5.89 1.09
CA LEU A 211 11.55 -5.93 -0.10
C LEU A 211 11.25 -7.37 -0.55
N ARG A 212 12.27 -8.24 -0.57
CA ARG A 212 12.10 -9.66 -0.91
C ARG A 212 11.26 -10.41 0.13
N SER A 213 11.32 -9.99 1.38
CA SER A 213 10.56 -10.61 2.47
C SER A 213 9.10 -10.15 2.44
N ALA A 214 8.84 -8.88 2.12
CA ALA A 214 7.50 -8.32 1.97
C ALA A 214 6.81 -8.82 0.67
N PHE A 215 7.57 -9.04 -0.40
CA PHE A 215 7.06 -9.37 -1.74
C PHE A 215 7.85 -10.51 -2.41
N PRO A 216 7.79 -11.75 -1.88
CA PRO A 216 8.65 -12.86 -2.30
C PRO A 216 8.39 -13.35 -3.72
N GLN A 217 7.22 -13.08 -4.31
CA GLN A 217 6.86 -13.46 -5.68
C GLN A 217 7.12 -12.34 -6.71
N ILE A 218 7.63 -11.19 -6.27
CA ILE A 218 7.94 -10.05 -7.13
C ILE A 218 9.44 -10.04 -7.47
N GLN A 219 9.75 -9.94 -8.75
CA GLN A 219 11.10 -9.67 -9.22
C GLN A 219 11.40 -8.18 -9.12
N PHE A 220 12.42 -7.82 -8.34
CA PHE A 220 12.92 -6.46 -8.25
C PHE A 220 14.11 -6.26 -9.18
N ILE A 221 14.07 -5.21 -9.99
CA ILE A 221 15.21 -4.71 -10.75
C ILE A 221 15.48 -3.30 -10.23
N VAL A 222 16.64 -3.12 -9.60
CA VAL A 222 16.95 -1.89 -8.87
C VAL A 222 18.21 -1.24 -9.41
N THR A 223 18.27 0.08 -9.36
CA THR A 223 19.51 0.85 -9.49
C THR A 223 19.86 1.45 -8.13
N THR A 224 21.15 1.66 -7.89
CA THR A 224 21.65 2.22 -6.64
C THR A 224 23.02 2.86 -6.86
N HIS A 225 23.29 3.94 -6.12
CA HIS A 225 24.64 4.53 -6.03
C HIS A 225 25.39 4.05 -4.79
N SER A 226 24.70 3.45 -3.81
CA SER A 226 25.32 2.98 -2.57
C SER A 226 25.85 1.55 -2.74
N PRO A 227 27.17 1.32 -2.54
CA PRO A 227 27.72 -0.04 -2.54
C PRO A 227 27.17 -0.89 -1.38
N GLN A 228 26.63 -0.25 -0.34
CA GLN A 228 26.08 -0.94 0.84
C GLN A 228 24.83 -1.77 0.52
N VAL A 229 24.13 -1.46 -0.57
CA VAL A 229 22.96 -2.23 -1.03
C VAL A 229 23.35 -3.62 -1.54
N LEU A 230 24.59 -3.78 -1.98
CA LEU A 230 25.13 -5.03 -2.52
C LEU A 230 25.97 -5.83 -1.51
N SER A 231 26.17 -5.28 -0.31
CA SER A 231 27.02 -5.86 0.76
C SER A 231 26.20 -6.74 1.69
#